data_AF-A0A352A7H1-F1
#
_entry.id   AF-A0A352A7H1-F1
#
_cell.length_a   1.000
_cell.length_b   1.000
_cell.length_c   1.000
_cell.angle_alpha   90.00
_cell.angle_beta   90.00
_cell.angle_gamma   90.00
#
_symmetry.space_group_name_H-M   'P 1'
#
loop_
_entity.id
_entity.type
_entity.pdbx_description
1 polymer ?
#
loop_
_entity_poly.entity_id
_entity_poly.type
_entity_poly.pdbx_seq_one_letter_code
_entity_poly.pdbx_strand_id
1 'polypeptide(L)'
;MVDKNLKLNELEKQIEYLTKQQYIHNEMLNKLEDGIYITDSVGKTLFVNDAFLALSGLTRDKIIGKTVYDLRRVNILPNSCCSKVIETK
;
A
#
# COMPACT_ATOMS: atom_id res chain seq x y z
N MET A 1 23.89 30.31 13.10
CA MET A 1 24.03 29.59 11.80
C MET A 1 24.43 28.11 11.98
N VAL A 2 25.17 27.73 13.04
CA VAL A 2 25.62 26.33 13.26
C VAL A 2 24.46 25.36 13.60
N ASP A 3 23.48 25.76 14.43
CA ASP A 3 22.37 24.89 14.84
C ASP A 3 21.44 24.42 13.70
N LYS A 4 21.31 25.23 12.64
CA LYS A 4 20.45 24.89 11.50
C LYS A 4 21.02 23.75 10.67
N ASN A 5 22.35 23.70 10.50
CA ASN A 5 23.03 22.60 9.80
C ASN A 5 22.99 21.31 10.62
N LEU A 6 23.10 21.38 11.94
CA LEU A 6 22.98 20.19 12.79
C LEU A 6 21.57 19.59 12.71
N LYS A 7 20.53 20.43 12.77
CA LYS A 7 19.14 19.98 12.66
C LYS A 7 18.80 19.44 11.26
N LEU A 8 19.41 19.99 10.22
CA LEU A 8 19.28 19.49 8.85
C LEU A 8 19.88 18.08 8.72
N ASN A 9 21.11 17.88 9.19
CA ASN A 9 21.77 16.57 9.14
C ASN A 9 21.00 15.50 9.93
N GLU A 10 20.40 15.86 11.06
CA GLU A 10 19.60 14.93 11.86
C GLU A 10 18.30 14.54 11.13
N LEU A 11 17.64 15.49 10.47
CA LEU A 11 16.46 15.22 9.67
C LEU A 11 16.76 14.30 8.48
N GLU A 12 17.89 14.51 7.80
CA GLU A 12 18.35 13.65 6.70
C GLU A 12 18.55 12.20 7.16
N LYS A 13 19.20 11.99 8.31
CA LYS A 13 19.37 10.65 8.91
C LYS A 13 18.04 9.99 9.24
N GLN A 14 17.07 10.75 9.78
CA GLN A 14 15.73 10.22 10.07
C GLN A 14 14.99 9.82 8.80
N ILE A 15 15.09 10.63 7.74
CA ILE A 15 14.50 10.32 6.42
C ILE A 15 15.14 9.06 5.83
N GLU A 16 16.47 8.94 5.88
CA GLU A 16 17.18 7.76 5.39
C GLU A 16 16.74 6.49 6.15
N TYR A 17 16.69 6.58 7.48
CA TYR A 17 16.23 5.49 8.33
C TYR A 17 14.80 5.06 7.97
N LEU A 18 13.86 6.00 7.89
CA LEU A 18 12.47 5.71 7.53
C LEU A 18 12.34 5.12 6.12
N THR A 19 13.11 5.63 5.17
CA THR A 19 13.15 5.13 3.80
C THR A 19 13.63 3.68 3.76
N LYS A 20 14.68 3.35 4.52
CA LYS A 20 15.19 1.99 4.64
C LYS A 20 14.18 1.04 5.29
N GLN A 21 13.49 1.47 6.34
CA GLN A 21 12.43 0.68 6.96
C GLN A 21 11.28 0.43 5.98
N GLN A 22 10.84 1.47 5.26
CA GLN A 22 9.79 1.33 4.25
C GLN A 22 10.18 0.37 3.13
N TYR A 23 11.44 0.43 2.67
CA TYR A 23 11.98 -0.49 1.67
C TYR A 23 11.93 -1.94 2.16
N ILE A 24 12.44 -2.22 3.36
CA ILE A 24 12.47 -3.57 3.91
C ILE A 24 11.04 -4.12 4.06
N HIS A 25 10.10 -3.33 4.59
CA HIS A 25 8.70 -3.76 4.71
C HIS A 25 8.07 -4.09 3.35
N ASN A 26 8.26 -3.23 2.35
CA ASN A 26 7.72 -3.46 1.02
C ASN A 26 8.32 -4.72 0.38
N GLU A 27 9.64 -4.90 0.47
CA GLU A 27 10.32 -6.07 -0.08
C GLU A 27 9.87 -7.36 0.60
N MET A 28 9.76 -7.37 1.93
CA MET A 28 9.27 -8.54 2.66
C MET A 28 7.90 -9.00 2.15
N LEU A 29 6.96 -8.07 1.95
CA LEU A 29 5.63 -8.38 1.43
C LEU A 29 5.65 -8.78 -0.06
N ASN A 30 6.54 -8.19 -0.85
CA ASN A 30 6.72 -8.54 -2.27
C ASN A 30 7.37 -9.91 -2.49
N LYS A 31 8.13 -10.42 -1.53
CA LYS A 31 8.73 -11.77 -1.60
C LYS A 31 7.75 -12.91 -1.29
N LEU A 32 6.57 -12.60 -0.75
CA LEU A 32 5.55 -13.60 -0.50
C LEU A 32 4.89 -14.02 -1.82
N GLU A 33 4.69 -15.32 -2.00
CA GLU A 33 4.01 -15.88 -3.19
C GLU A 33 2.50 -15.65 -3.14
N ASP A 34 1.94 -15.45 -1.96
CA ASP A 34 0.53 -15.13 -1.77
C ASP A 34 0.24 -13.66 -2.11
N GLY A 35 -0.88 -13.44 -2.81
CA GLY A 35 -1.35 -12.11 -3.11
C GLY A 35 -1.81 -11.36 -1.85
N ILE A 36 -1.18 -10.22 -1.58
CA ILE A 36 -1.53 -9.33 -0.47
C ILE A 36 -2.26 -8.10 -1.01
N TYR A 37 -3.42 -7.82 -0.42
CA TYR A 37 -4.23 -6.63 -0.68
C TYR A 37 -4.65 -6.00 0.64
N ILE A 38 -4.25 -4.75 0.87
CA ILE A 38 -4.48 -4.04 2.13
C ILE A 38 -5.32 -2.79 1.87
N THR A 39 -6.38 -2.61 2.67
CA THR A 39 -7.19 -1.40 2.69
C THR A 39 -7.18 -0.73 4.05
N ASP A 40 -7.56 0.55 4.10
CA ASP A 40 -8.00 1.17 5.35
C ASP A 40 -9.38 0.67 5.79
N SER A 41 -9.90 1.24 6.89
CA SER A 41 -11.20 0.88 7.47
C SER A 41 -12.41 1.23 6.59
N VAL A 42 -12.25 2.14 5.61
CA VAL A 42 -13.30 2.52 4.66
C VAL A 42 -13.11 1.85 3.29
N GLY A 43 -12.13 0.95 3.17
CA GLY A 43 -11.90 0.16 1.97
C GLY A 43 -11.07 0.87 0.92
N LYS A 44 -10.36 1.95 1.25
CA LYS A 44 -9.39 2.58 0.35
C LYS A 44 -8.14 1.70 0.25
N THR A 45 -7.74 1.36 -0.97
CA THR A 45 -6.56 0.53 -1.24
C THR A 45 -5.29 1.26 -0.83
N LEU A 46 -4.55 0.69 0.12
CA LEU A 46 -3.29 1.25 0.63
C LEU A 46 -2.08 0.56 0.01
N PHE A 47 -2.16 -0.77 -0.19
CA PHE A 47 -1.03 -1.56 -0.64
C PHE A 47 -1.48 -2.82 -1.37
N VAL A 48 -0.68 -3.20 -2.38
CA VAL A 48 -0.72 -4.51 -3.02
C VAL A 48 0.71 -4.98 -3.31
N ASN A 49 0.98 -6.26 -3.08
CA ASN A 49 2.28 -6.84 -3.43
C ASN A 49 2.35 -7.26 -4.90
N ASP A 50 3.54 -7.64 -5.37
CA ASP A 50 3.74 -8.11 -6.75
C ASP A 50 2.97 -9.40 -7.06
N ALA A 51 2.87 -10.33 -6.11
CA ALA A 51 2.10 -11.56 -6.29
C ALA A 51 0.61 -11.29 -6.56
N PHE A 52 -0.01 -10.34 -5.85
CA PHE A 52 -1.40 -9.96 -6.09
C PHE A 52 -1.60 -9.47 -7.53
N LEU A 53 -0.70 -8.60 -8.01
CA LEU A 53 -0.76 -8.05 -9.36
C LEU A 53 -0.59 -9.14 -10.43
N ALA A 54 0.32 -10.07 -10.20
CA ALA A 54 0.55 -11.21 -11.09
C ALA A 54 -0.67 -12.13 -11.16
N LEU A 55 -1.30 -12.44 -10.01
CA LEU A 55 -2.49 -13.28 -9.93
C LEU A 55 -3.72 -12.62 -10.56
N SER A 56 -3.90 -11.30 -10.34
CA SER A 56 -5.09 -10.59 -10.81
C SER A 56 -4.96 -10.01 -12.22
N GLY A 57 -3.74 -9.90 -12.77
CA GLY A 57 -3.47 -9.21 -14.02
C GLY A 57 -3.72 -7.70 -13.97
N LEU A 58 -3.73 -7.11 -12.77
CA LEU A 58 -3.98 -5.67 -12.58
C LEU A 58 -2.66 -4.91 -12.45
N THR A 59 -2.73 -3.60 -12.61
CA THR A 59 -1.58 -2.69 -12.43
C THR A 59 -1.84 -1.77 -11.24
N ARG A 60 -0.78 -1.41 -10.49
CA ARG A 60 -0.90 -0.62 -9.24
C ARG A 60 -1.67 0.69 -9.43
N ASP A 61 -1.46 1.38 -10.53
CA ASP A 61 -2.12 2.65 -10.90
C ASP A 61 -3.65 2.52 -10.99
N LYS A 62 -4.16 1.33 -11.33
CA LYS A 62 -5.61 1.08 -11.43
C LYS A 62 -6.28 0.88 -10.08
N ILE A 63 -5.53 0.66 -9.01
CA ILE A 63 -6.04 0.13 -7.73
C ILE A 63 -5.66 1.02 -6.54
N ILE A 64 -4.39 1.41 -6.44
CA ILE A 64 -3.89 2.19 -5.30
C ILE A 64 -4.67 3.50 -5.17
N GLY A 65 -5.09 3.80 -3.93
CA GLY A 65 -5.85 5.00 -3.59
C GLY A 65 -7.34 4.97 -3.95
N LYS A 66 -7.82 3.98 -4.72
CA LYS A 66 -9.25 3.80 -5.01
C LYS A 66 -9.92 2.98 -3.93
N THR A 67 -11.21 3.21 -3.70
CA THR A 67 -11.99 2.39 -2.77
C THR A 67 -12.43 1.08 -3.44
N VAL A 68 -12.62 0.02 -2.64
CA VAL A 68 -13.19 -1.25 -3.13
C VAL A 68 -14.55 -1.06 -3.79
N TYR A 69 -15.31 -0.05 -3.38
CA TYR A 69 -16.61 0.29 -3.99
C TYR A 69 -16.46 0.92 -5.37
N ASP A 70 -15.50 1.84 -5.55
CA ASP A 70 -15.19 2.41 -6.87
C ASP A 70 -14.75 1.31 -7.83
N LEU A 71 -13.88 0.41 -7.37
CA LEU A 71 -13.35 -0.71 -8.15
C LEU A 71 -14.43 -1.73 -8.50
N ARG A 72 -15.38 -1.97 -7.60
CA ARG A 72 -16.56 -2.81 -7.85
C ARG A 72 -17.47 -2.19 -8.92
N ARG A 73 -17.73 -0.88 -8.84
CA ARG A 73 -18.58 -0.16 -9.80
C ARG A 73 -18.05 -0.23 -11.23
N VAL A 74 -16.73 -0.20 -11.41
CA VAL A 74 -16.08 -0.30 -12.74
C VAL A 74 -15.66 -1.73 -13.10
N ASN A 75 -16.14 -2.73 -12.35
CA ASN A 75 -15.89 -4.15 -12.59
C ASN A 75 -14.40 -4.58 -12.56
N ILE A 76 -13.54 -3.85 -11.83
CA ILE A 76 -12.12 -4.21 -11.62
C ILE A 76 -11.99 -5.21 -10.46
N LEU A 77 -12.74 -4.99 -9.37
CA LEU A 77 -12.83 -5.92 -8.23
C LEU A 77 -14.30 -6.18 -7.87
N PRO A 78 -15.06 -6.90 -8.72
CA PRO A 78 -16.49 -7.10 -8.52
C PRO A 78 -16.84 -7.89 -7.25
N ASN A 79 -15.93 -8.77 -6.81
CA ASN A 79 -16.13 -9.70 -5.69
C ASN A 79 -15.11 -9.45 -4.56
N SER A 80 -14.86 -8.18 -4.21
CA SER A 80 -13.90 -7.84 -3.15
C SER A 80 -14.33 -8.39 -1.79
N CYS A 81 -13.53 -9.29 -1.22
CA CYS A 81 -13.71 -9.77 0.16
C CYS A 81 -13.69 -8.62 1.17
N CYS A 82 -12.87 -7.60 0.94
CA CYS A 82 -12.77 -6.43 1.81
C CYS A 82 -14.09 -5.65 1.88
N SER A 83 -14.79 -5.43 0.75
CA SER A 83 -16.11 -4.75 0.78
C SER A 83 -17.10 -5.54 1.63
N LYS A 84 -17.15 -6.87 1.47
CA LYS A 84 -18.06 -7.72 2.24
C LYS A 84 -17.77 -7.67 3.74
N VAL A 85 -16.49 -7.70 4.14
CA VAL A 85 -16.10 -7.60 5.56
C VAL A 85 -16.49 -6.25 6.15
N ILE A 86 -16.28 -5.15 5.41
CA ILE A 86 -16.64 -3.80 5.87
C ILE A 86 -18.16 -3.65 5.99
N GLU A 87 -18.92 -4.20 5.04
CA GLU A 87 -20.39 -4.18 5.05
C GLU A 87 -21.01 -5.01 6.17
N THR A 88 -20.29 -6.03 6.69
CA THR A 88 -20.78 -6.91 7.76
C THR A 88 -20.36 -6.49 9.17
N LYS A 89 -19.61 -5.38 9.30
CA LYS A 89 -19.33 -4.74 10.60
C LYS A 89 -20.48 -3.82 11.00
#